data_AF-A0A1G2BSU6-F1
#
_entry.id   AF-A0A1G2BSU6-F1
#
_cell.length_a   1.000
_cell.length_b   1.000
_cell.length_c   1.000
_cell.angle_alpha   90.00
_cell.angle_beta   90.00
_cell.angle_gamma   90.00
#
_symmetry.space_group_name_H-M   'P 1'
#
loop_
_entity.id
_entity.type
_entity.pdbx_description
1 polymer ?
#
loop_
_entity_poly.entity_id
_entity_poly.type
_entity_poly.pdbx_seq_one_letter_code
_entity_poly.pdbx_strand_id
1 'polypeptide(L)'
;MNTTKLSSKHQIVVPKVVRQIMKLKAGMNVALYPLDDNRAILLKQPKSYVQTLEGLGQEVWRSLGGADKYIKDMRADRTLWSK
;
A
#
# COMPACT_ATOMS: atom_id res chain seq x y z
N MET A 1 -9.21 26.86 0.66
CA MET A 1 -9.18 25.87 -0.44
C MET A 1 -7.99 26.21 -1.32
N ASN A 2 -6.98 25.34 -1.41
CA ASN A 2 -5.77 25.64 -2.19
C ASN A 2 -5.93 25.03 -3.58
N THR A 3 -6.12 25.88 -4.58
CA THR A 3 -6.20 25.50 -5.99
C THR A 3 -4.84 25.69 -6.66
N THR A 4 -4.38 24.71 -7.42
CA THR A 4 -3.14 24.81 -8.21
C THR A 4 -3.49 24.90 -9.69
N LYS A 5 -2.83 25.81 -10.42
CA LYS A 5 -2.98 25.93 -11.87
C LYS A 5 -2.32 24.76 -12.59
N LEU A 6 -2.98 24.22 -13.61
CA LEU A 6 -2.36 23.29 -14.55
C LEU A 6 -1.39 24.06 -15.44
N SER A 7 -0.12 23.69 -15.41
CA SER A 7 0.90 24.34 -16.25
C SER A 7 0.68 24.01 -17.73
N SER A 8 1.30 24.78 -18.63
CA SER A 8 1.24 24.52 -20.08
C SER A 8 1.82 23.16 -20.49
N LYS A 9 2.59 22.50 -19.61
CA LYS A 9 3.10 21.13 -19.81
C LYS A 9 2.19 20.06 -19.18
N HIS A 10 0.96 20.41 -18.80
CA HIS A 10 0.02 19.53 -18.11
C HIS A 10 0.55 19.02 -16.76
N GLN A 11 1.30 19.86 -16.03
CA GLN A 11 1.84 19.51 -14.70
C GLN A 11 1.15 20.32 -13.61
N ILE A 12 0.92 19.69 -12.45
CA ILE A 12 0.46 20.36 -11.24
C ILE A 12 1.57 20.36 -10.18
N VAL A 13 1.68 21.47 -9.46
CA VAL A 13 2.57 21.57 -8.30
C VAL A 13 1.87 20.98 -7.09
N VAL A 14 2.45 19.93 -6.50
CA VAL A 14 1.96 19.36 -5.24
C VAL A 14 2.30 20.31 -4.09
N PRO A 15 1.30 20.87 -3.35
CA PRO A 15 1.55 21.83 -2.28
C PRO A 15 2.40 21.25 -1.14
N LYS A 16 3.12 22.12 -0.41
CA LYS A 16 4.04 21.73 0.68
C LYS A 16 3.37 20.81 1.71
N VAL A 17 2.16 21.14 2.15
CA VAL A 17 1.39 20.37 3.14
C VAL A 17 1.16 18.93 2.67
N VAL A 18 0.72 18.76 1.42
CA VAL A 18 0.48 17.44 0.83
C VAL A 18 1.79 16.65 0.72
N ARG A 19 2.88 17.28 0.29
CA ARG A 19 4.20 16.63 0.22
C ARG A 19 4.68 16.13 1.58
N GLN A 20 4.47 16.90 2.65
CA GLN A 20 4.88 16.53 4.00
C GLN A 20 4.08 15.36 4.55
N ILE A 21 2.75 15.39 4.41
CA ILE A 21 1.86 14.32 4.87
C ILE A 21 2.15 13.02 4.12
N MET A 22 2.29 13.10 2.79
CA MET A 22 2.55 11.93 1.94
C MET A 22 4.03 11.53 1.88
N LYS A 23 4.92 12.29 2.55
CA LYS A 23 6.39 12.12 2.53
C LYS A 23 6.97 12.01 1.11
N LEU A 24 6.44 12.81 0.18
CA LEU A 24 6.88 12.84 -1.21
C LEU A 24 8.23 13.58 -1.33
N LYS A 25 9.15 12.99 -2.10
CA LYS A 25 10.46 13.55 -2.44
C LYS A 25 10.57 13.76 -3.94
N ALA A 26 11.44 14.68 -4.35
CA ALA A 26 11.73 14.88 -5.77
C ALA A 26 12.27 13.59 -6.40
N GLY A 27 11.85 13.30 -7.63
CA GLY A 27 12.23 12.08 -8.36
C GLY A 27 11.50 10.80 -7.92
N MET A 28 10.53 10.89 -7.00
CA MET A 28 9.66 9.75 -6.69
C MET A 28 8.60 9.55 -7.77
N ASN A 29 8.34 8.29 -8.10
CA ASN A 29 7.20 7.93 -8.92
C ASN A 29 5.90 7.97 -8.09
N VAL A 30 4.83 8.44 -8.71
CA VAL A 30 3.49 8.50 -8.14
C VAL A 30 2.52 7.93 -9.17
N ALA A 31 1.57 7.14 -8.69
CA ALA A 31 0.50 6.62 -9.52
C ALA A 31 -0.72 7.55 -9.41
N LEU A 32 -1.37 7.79 -10.55
CA LEU A 32 -2.61 8.56 -10.64
C LEU A 32 -3.73 7.62 -11.09
N TYR A 33 -4.78 7.51 -10.29
CA TYR A 33 -5.95 6.69 -10.60
C TYR A 33 -7.16 7.60 -10.76
N PRO A 34 -7.80 7.64 -11.95
CA PRO A 34 -9.06 8.36 -12.11
C PRO A 34 -10.15 7.65 -11.30
N LEU A 35 -10.98 8.43 -10.59
CA LEU A 35 -12.18 7.93 -9.91
C LEU A 35 -13.43 8.25 -10.73
N ASP A 36 -13.48 9.45 -11.31
CA ASP A 36 -14.56 9.98 -12.14
C ASP A 36 -14.04 11.17 -12.96
N ASP A 37 -14.94 11.82 -13.69
CA ASP A 37 -14.63 12.94 -14.59
C ASP A 37 -13.97 14.15 -13.89
N ASN A 38 -14.14 14.27 -12.57
CA ASN A 38 -13.67 15.42 -11.79
C ASN A 38 -12.57 15.07 -10.79
N ARG A 39 -12.32 13.78 -10.52
CA ARG A 39 -11.47 13.35 -9.41
C ARG A 39 -10.51 12.25 -9.80
N ALA A 40 -9.31 12.35 -9.25
CA ALA A 40 -8.29 11.31 -9.30
C ALA A 40 -7.60 11.18 -7.93
N ILE A 41 -7.14 9.97 -7.61
CA ILE A 41 -6.33 9.69 -6.44
C ILE A 41 -4.86 9.68 -6.84
N LEU A 42 -4.04 10.35 -6.03
CA LEU A 42 -2.58 10.26 -6.08
C LEU A 42 -2.09 9.23 -5.06
N LEU A 43 -1.39 8.20 -5.50
CA LEU A 43 -0.77 7.19 -4.65
C LEU A 43 0.76 7.27 -4.76
N LYS A 44 1.46 7.20 -3.61
CA LYS A 44 2.92 7.04 -3.62
C LYS A 44 3.25 5.67 -4.22
N GLN A 45 4.16 5.63 -5.19
CA GLN A 45 4.61 4.33 -5.69
C GLN A 45 5.81 3.86 -4.85
N PRO A 46 5.74 2.69 -4.21
CA PRO A 46 6.89 2.13 -3.52
C PRO A 46 7.98 1.76 -4.55
N LYS A 47 9.25 1.92 -4.17
CA LYS A 47 10.39 1.48 -4.99
C LYS A 47 10.41 -0.04 -5.16
N SER A 48 9.95 -0.77 -4.15
CA SER A 48 9.75 -2.22 -4.16
C SER A 48 8.49 -2.55 -3.40
N TYR A 49 7.52 -3.15 -4.09
CA TYR A 49 6.31 -3.66 -3.46
C TYR A 49 6.63 -4.77 -2.47
N VAL A 50 7.60 -5.64 -2.78
CA VAL A 50 8.05 -6.71 -1.90
C VAL A 50 8.50 -6.15 -0.56
N GLN A 51 9.45 -5.20 -0.56
CA GLN A 51 9.95 -4.60 0.68
C GLN A 51 8.87 -3.80 1.44
N THR A 52 7.88 -3.25 0.72
CA THR A 52 6.81 -2.46 1.35
C THR A 52 5.73 -3.33 1.97
N LEU A 53 5.45 -4.50 1.37
CA LEU A 53 4.43 -5.44 1.80
C LEU A 53 4.99 -6.53 2.74
N GLU A 54 6.31 -6.66 2.81
CA GLU A 54 6.98 -7.56 3.73
C GLU A 54 6.55 -7.25 5.17
N GLY A 55 6.06 -8.28 5.87
CA GLY A 55 5.59 -8.15 7.24
C GLY A 55 4.23 -7.49 7.43
N LEU A 56 3.51 -7.10 6.36
CA LEU A 56 2.20 -6.44 6.47
C LEU A 56 1.19 -7.26 7.29
N GLY A 57 1.23 -8.60 7.18
CA GLY A 57 0.37 -9.51 7.93
C GLY A 57 0.95 -10.02 9.24
N GLN A 58 2.14 -9.58 9.66
CA GLN A 58 2.87 -10.21 10.76
C GLN A 58 2.13 -10.14 12.09
N GLU A 59 1.54 -9.00 12.43
CA GLU A 59 0.82 -8.81 13.69
C GLU A 59 -0.46 -9.62 13.72
N VAL A 60 -1.22 -9.62 12.62
CA VAL A 60 -2.43 -10.43 12.46
C VAL A 60 -2.09 -11.92 12.55
N TRP A 61 -1.00 -12.34 11.91
CA TRP A 61 -0.54 -13.72 11.98
C TRP A 61 -0.18 -14.14 13.41
N ARG A 62 0.51 -13.28 14.15
CA ARG A 62 0.84 -13.51 15.56
C ARG A 62 -0.41 -13.59 16.43
N SER A 63 -1.38 -12.69 16.25
CA SER A 63 -2.61 -12.68 17.06
C SER A 63 -3.47 -13.93 16.85
N LEU A 64 -3.41 -14.53 15.66
CA LEU A 64 -4.09 -15.80 15.37
C LEU A 64 -3.43 -17.03 16.00
N GLY A 65 -2.26 -16.88 16.64
CA GLY A 65 -1.49 -17.96 17.27
C GLY A 65 -0.22 -18.36 16.51
N GLY A 66 0.11 -17.64 15.44
CA GLY A 66 1.35 -17.80 14.69
C GLY A 66 1.56 -19.20 14.10
N ALA A 67 2.82 -19.50 13.78
CA ALA A 67 3.20 -20.77 13.16
C ALA A 67 2.90 -21.97 14.06
N ASP A 68 3.10 -21.85 15.37
CA ASP A 68 2.95 -22.97 16.31
C ASP A 68 1.52 -23.48 16.36
N LYS A 69 0.54 -22.58 16.47
CA LYS A 69 -0.87 -22.96 16.46
C LYS A 69 -1.26 -23.54 15.11
N TYR A 70 -0.87 -22.89 14.02
CA TYR A 70 -1.17 -23.37 12.66
C TYR A 70 -0.63 -24.78 12.39
N ILE A 71 0.64 -25.04 12.74
CA ILE A 71 1.27 -26.35 12.55
C ILE A 71 0.60 -27.41 13.45
N LYS A 72 0.23 -27.05 14.69
CA LYS A 72 -0.48 -27.95 15.59
C LYS A 72 -1.85 -28.33 15.05
N ASP A 73 -2.61 -27.36 14.56
CA ASP A 73 -3.93 -27.56 13.97
C ASP A 73 -3.83 -28.46 12.72
N MET A 74 -2.86 -28.19 11.83
CA MET A 74 -2.60 -29.04 10.65
C MET A 74 -2.21 -30.48 11.01
N ARG A 75 -1.45 -30.69 12.09
CA ARG A 75 -1.06 -32.04 12.55
C ARG A 75 -2.21 -32.79 13.21
N ALA A 76 -3.15 -32.07 13.81
CA ALA A 76 -4.35 -32.64 14.41
C ALA A 76 -5.40 -33.02 13.35
N ASP A 77 -5.40 -32.35 12.21
CA ASP A 77 -6.30 -32.64 11.10
C ASP A 77 -5.89 -33.93 10.36
N ARG A 78 -6.56 -35.03 10.73
CA ARG A 78 -6.39 -36.35 10.11
C ARG A 78 -6.98 -36.47 8.70
N THR A 79 -7.70 -35.47 8.20
CA THR A 79 -8.34 -35.53 6.86
C THR A 79 -7.42 -35.08 5.73
N LEU A 80 -6.29 -34.44 6.05
CA LEU A 80 -5.32 -33.93 5.06
C LEU A 80 -4.43 -35.02 4.42
N TRP A 81 -4.34 -36.21 5.04
CA TRP A 81 -3.51 -37.32 4.57
C TRP A 81 -4.31 -38.49 3.98
N SER A 82 -5.63 -38.37 3.88
CA SER A 82 -6.54 -39.42 3.40
C SER A 82 -6.99 -39.21 1.94
N LYS A 83 -6.16 -38.61 1.08
CA LYS A 83 -6.38 -38.53 -0.36
C LYS A 83 -5.27 -39.23 -1.13
#